data_AF-A0AAF0CF71-F1
#
_entry.id   AF-A0AAF0CF71-F1
#
_cell.length_a   1.000
_cell.length_b   1.000
_cell.length_c   1.000
_cell.angle_alpha   90.00
_cell.angle_beta   90.00
_cell.angle_gamma   90.00
#
_symmetry.space_group_name_H-M   'P 1'
#
loop_
_entity.id
_entity.type
_entity.pdbx_description
1 polymer ?
#
loop_
_entity_poly.entity_id
_entity_poly.type
_entity_poly.pdbx_seq_one_letter_code
_entity_poly.pdbx_strand_id
1 'polypeptide(L)'
;MKVLKTLALGLLFSAACGVTQAETWVSNSSSQQGFYSPGNQLVWGWSWPAFICKDRYNIIGMGSTYNGFQCNVPYDNVIYPQNSYHVLHASFGDNFRWVRYDAFNVYNYVRTYRHDGYEMIPCQPAGSSEHNITIGYLFVDHNKCYYQSGSRVDSTTNYLVLAK
;
A
#
# COMPACT_ATOMS: atom_id res chain seq x y z
N MET A 1 48.86 48.80 -3.55
CA MET A 1 49.00 47.54 -2.79
C MET A 1 47.59 47.09 -2.41
N LYS A 2 47.00 46.15 -3.14
CA LYS A 2 47.02 44.69 -2.92
C LYS A 2 45.79 44.24 -2.08
N VAL A 3 44.88 43.55 -2.79
CA VAL A 3 44.03 42.39 -2.37
C VAL A 3 42.88 42.72 -1.38
N LEU A 4 41.62 42.25 -1.46
CA LEU A 4 40.99 41.04 -2.00
C LEU A 4 39.58 41.30 -2.54
N LYS A 5 39.25 40.55 -3.60
CA LYS A 5 37.91 40.12 -4.00
C LYS A 5 37.33 39.18 -2.93
N THR A 6 36.05 39.32 -2.59
CA THR A 6 35.23 38.14 -2.27
C THR A 6 33.80 38.36 -2.74
N LEU A 7 33.43 37.65 -3.81
CA LEU A 7 32.05 37.44 -4.23
C LEU A 7 31.31 36.72 -3.11
N ALA A 8 30.28 37.32 -2.53
CA ALA A 8 29.26 36.58 -1.82
C ALA A 8 28.22 36.12 -2.84
N LEU A 9 28.51 35.01 -3.51
CA LEU A 9 27.52 34.23 -4.25
C LEU A 9 26.62 33.58 -3.20
N GLY A 10 25.52 34.25 -2.87
CA GLY A 10 24.47 33.67 -2.03
C GLY A 10 23.83 32.53 -2.79
N LEU A 11 24.31 31.32 -2.53
CA LEU A 11 23.68 30.06 -2.93
C LEU A 11 22.21 30.11 -2.49
N LEU A 12 21.33 30.34 -3.46
CA LEU A 12 19.93 29.98 -3.36
C LEU A 12 19.91 28.46 -3.18
N PHE A 13 19.79 28.02 -1.94
CA PHE A 13 19.35 26.67 -1.66
C PHE A 13 17.97 26.55 -2.27
N SER A 14 17.92 25.92 -3.43
CA SER A 14 16.74 25.28 -3.97
C SER A 14 16.29 24.26 -2.93
N ALA A 15 15.48 24.71 -1.97
CA ALA A 15 14.48 23.86 -1.37
C ALA A 15 13.54 23.45 -2.50
N ALA A 16 13.96 22.47 -3.29
CA ALA A 16 13.03 21.61 -3.96
C ALA A 16 12.20 21.04 -2.81
N CYS A 17 11.01 21.61 -2.59
CA CYS A 17 9.94 20.89 -1.93
C CYS A 17 9.84 19.58 -2.70
N GLY A 18 10.47 18.53 -2.19
CA GLY A 18 10.13 17.17 -2.55
C GLY A 18 8.67 17.08 -2.20
N VAL A 19 7.81 17.23 -3.20
CA VAL A 19 6.39 17.02 -3.05
C VAL A 19 6.28 15.55 -2.71
N THR A 20 6.28 15.23 -1.42
CA THR A 20 5.87 13.91 -0.95
C THR A 20 4.39 13.84 -1.27
N GLN A 21 4.07 13.43 -2.48
CA GLN A 21 2.70 13.21 -2.88
C GLN A 21 2.21 12.03 -2.05
N ALA A 22 1.48 12.37 -0.98
CA ALA A 22 0.86 11.42 -0.08
C ALA A 22 0.11 10.37 -0.90
N GLU A 23 0.20 9.11 -0.49
CA GLU A 23 -0.50 8.02 -1.18
C GLU A 23 -2.00 8.33 -1.24
N THR A 24 -2.55 8.32 -2.46
CA THR A 24 -3.95 8.68 -2.67
C THR A 24 -4.83 7.48 -2.32
N TRP A 25 -5.30 7.43 -1.08
CA TRP A 25 -6.36 6.53 -0.66
C TRP A 25 -7.71 7.15 -1.02
N VAL A 26 -8.46 6.51 -1.93
CA VAL A 26 -9.74 7.03 -2.43
C VAL A 26 -10.87 6.31 -1.74
N SER A 27 -11.80 7.05 -1.13
CA SER A 27 -13.01 6.48 -0.52
C SER A 27 -13.85 5.76 -1.58
N ASN A 28 -14.30 4.56 -1.24
CA ASN A 28 -15.12 3.73 -2.11
C ASN A 28 -16.14 2.92 -1.28
N SER A 29 -17.16 2.43 -1.94
CA SER A 29 -18.15 1.52 -1.37
C SER A 29 -18.46 0.39 -2.34
N SER A 30 -18.91 -0.75 -1.83
CA SER A 30 -19.22 -1.93 -2.67
C SER A 30 -20.30 -1.67 -3.73
N SER A 31 -21.09 -0.60 -3.60
CA SER A 31 -22.08 -0.14 -4.58
C SER A 31 -21.50 0.81 -5.66
N GLN A 32 -20.30 1.35 -5.47
CA GLN A 32 -19.64 2.29 -6.39
C GLN A 32 -18.60 1.57 -7.25
N GLN A 33 -19.07 0.93 -8.32
CA GLN A 33 -18.20 0.32 -9.34
C GLN A 33 -17.30 1.35 -10.08
N GLY A 34 -17.62 2.65 -9.96
CA GLY A 34 -17.13 3.72 -10.84
C GLY A 34 -15.74 4.29 -10.55
N PHE A 35 -15.07 3.93 -9.44
CA PHE A 35 -13.70 4.38 -9.17
C PHE A 35 -12.62 3.39 -9.64
N TYR A 36 -13.04 2.32 -10.33
CA TYR A 36 -12.11 1.45 -11.05
C TYR A 36 -11.76 2.09 -12.37
N SER A 37 -10.61 2.76 -12.43
CA SER A 37 -9.95 2.97 -13.72
C SER A 37 -9.17 1.69 -14.05
N PRO A 38 -9.57 0.90 -15.06
CA PRO A 38 -8.89 -0.33 -15.47
C PRO A 38 -7.43 -0.14 -15.94
N GLY A 39 -6.91 1.10 -15.98
CA GLY A 39 -5.51 1.42 -16.27
C GLY A 39 -4.58 1.49 -15.04
N ASN A 40 -5.10 1.43 -13.81
CA ASN A 40 -4.32 1.66 -12.57
C ASN A 40 -4.25 0.42 -11.64
N GLN A 41 -4.45 -0.77 -12.21
CA GLN A 41 -4.46 -2.04 -11.48
C GLN A 41 -3.03 -2.42 -11.10
N LEU A 42 -2.73 -2.50 -9.80
CA LEU A 42 -1.40 -2.85 -9.29
C LEU A 42 -1.05 -4.33 -9.41
N VAL A 43 -2.02 -5.18 -9.79
CA VAL A 43 -1.79 -6.61 -9.97
C VAL A 43 -2.63 -7.12 -11.14
N TRP A 44 -1.97 -7.57 -12.20
CA TRP A 44 -2.57 -8.19 -13.37
C TRP A 44 -2.58 -9.71 -13.17
N GLY A 45 -3.70 -10.35 -13.52
CA GLY A 45 -3.85 -11.80 -13.48
C GLY A 45 -5.27 -12.22 -13.10
N TRP A 46 -5.99 -12.74 -14.10
CA TRP A 46 -7.40 -13.22 -14.07
C TRP A 46 -8.53 -12.19 -14.20
N SER A 47 -9.67 -12.72 -14.63
CA SER A 47 -10.94 -12.08 -15.03
C SER A 47 -11.60 -11.16 -13.99
N TRP A 48 -11.02 -11.06 -12.79
CA TRP A 48 -11.55 -10.32 -11.65
C TRP A 48 -10.42 -9.59 -10.92
N PRO A 49 -10.12 -8.33 -11.27
CA PRO A 49 -8.98 -7.61 -10.70
C PRO A 49 -9.07 -7.51 -9.16
N ALA A 50 -7.98 -7.90 -8.49
CA ALA A 50 -7.79 -7.68 -7.06
C ALA A 50 -7.26 -6.26 -6.81
N PHE A 51 -7.58 -5.70 -5.65
CA PHE A 51 -7.14 -4.36 -5.27
C PHE A 51 -6.81 -4.29 -3.79
N ILE A 52 -5.89 -3.39 -3.46
CA ILE A 52 -5.50 -3.09 -2.09
C ILE A 52 -6.52 -2.12 -1.53
N CYS A 53 -7.09 -2.47 -0.38
CA CYS A 53 -8.05 -1.62 0.31
C CYS A 53 -7.70 -1.50 1.80
N LYS A 54 -8.32 -0.53 2.48
CA LYS A 54 -8.28 -0.43 3.94
C LYS A 54 -9.62 0.00 4.50
N ASP A 55 -9.94 -0.44 5.71
CA ASP A 55 -11.17 -0.06 6.40
C ASP A 55 -11.07 1.33 7.07
N ARG A 56 -12.11 1.69 7.84
CA ARG A 56 -12.16 2.92 8.63
C ARG A 56 -11.10 3.01 9.75
N TYR A 57 -10.51 1.87 10.12
CA TYR A 57 -9.46 1.77 11.13
C TYR A 57 -8.07 1.72 10.50
N ASN A 58 -7.97 1.94 9.18
CA ASN A 58 -6.77 1.83 8.36
C ASN A 58 -6.14 0.42 8.34
N ILE A 59 -6.92 -0.63 8.63
CA ILE A 59 -6.43 -2.00 8.51
C ILE A 59 -6.49 -2.41 7.05
N ILE A 60 -5.34 -2.81 6.49
CA ILE A 60 -5.23 -3.17 5.07
C ILE A 60 -5.81 -4.56 4.84
N GLY A 61 -6.53 -4.68 3.74
CA GLY A 61 -7.09 -5.93 3.24
C GLY A 61 -7.04 -6.00 1.73
N MET A 62 -7.80 -6.96 1.20
CA MET A 62 -7.91 -7.20 -0.22
C MET A 62 -9.38 -7.15 -0.63
N GLY A 63 -9.67 -6.46 -1.73
CA GLY A 63 -10.95 -6.60 -2.39
C GLY A 63 -10.81 -7.19 -3.79
N SER A 64 -11.92 -7.66 -4.33
CA SER A 64 -12.01 -8.18 -5.70
C SER A 64 -13.35 -7.82 -6.33
N THR A 65 -13.35 -7.63 -7.64
CA THR A 65 -14.59 -7.41 -8.41
C THR A 65 -15.49 -8.64 -8.44
N TYR A 66 -14.97 -9.84 -8.17
CA TYR A 66 -15.74 -11.08 -8.07
C TYR A 66 -16.72 -11.08 -6.89
N ASN A 67 -16.31 -10.52 -5.74
CA ASN A 67 -17.11 -10.49 -4.52
C ASN A 67 -17.90 -9.18 -4.37
N GLY A 68 -18.42 -8.65 -5.48
CA GLY A 68 -19.21 -7.42 -5.46
C GLY A 68 -18.43 -6.21 -4.94
N PHE A 69 -17.13 -6.13 -5.25
CA PHE A 69 -16.24 -5.05 -4.82
C PHE A 69 -16.05 -4.94 -3.30
N GLN A 70 -16.42 -5.96 -2.52
CA GLN A 70 -16.21 -5.92 -1.08
C GLN A 70 -14.71 -5.96 -0.72
N CYS A 71 -14.32 -5.17 0.28
CA CYS A 71 -12.99 -5.21 0.87
C CYS A 71 -12.98 -6.19 2.05
N ASN A 72 -12.18 -7.24 1.99
CA ASN A 72 -12.03 -8.21 3.08
C ASN A 72 -10.78 -7.87 3.90
N VAL A 73 -11.00 -7.57 5.17
CA VAL A 73 -9.93 -7.21 6.11
C VAL A 73 -9.67 -8.40 7.04
N PRO A 74 -8.54 -9.11 6.88
CA PRO A 74 -8.13 -10.12 7.85
C PRO A 74 -7.65 -9.39 9.11
N TYR A 75 -8.25 -9.62 10.27
CA TYR A 75 -7.79 -9.01 11.53
C TYR A 75 -8.22 -9.87 12.72
N ASP A 76 -7.34 -10.01 13.72
CA ASP A 76 -7.64 -10.74 14.97
C ASP A 76 -8.27 -12.13 14.74
N ASN A 77 -7.69 -12.90 13.81
CA ASN A 77 -8.17 -14.22 13.38
C ASN A 77 -9.56 -14.27 12.74
N VAL A 78 -10.15 -13.12 12.39
CA VAL A 78 -11.45 -12.99 11.74
C VAL A 78 -11.28 -12.27 10.40
N ILE A 79 -12.11 -12.61 9.41
CA ILE A 79 -12.18 -11.86 8.15
C ILE A 79 -13.39 -10.92 8.24
N TYR A 80 -13.14 -9.62 8.23
CA TYR A 80 -14.16 -8.59 8.29
C TYR A 80 -14.49 -8.06 6.89
N PRO A 81 -15.65 -8.42 6.32
CA PRO A 81 -16.12 -7.85 5.07
C PRO A 81 -16.54 -6.38 5.26
N GLN A 82 -16.01 -5.49 4.43
CA GLN A 82 -16.26 -4.05 4.48
C GLN A 82 -16.96 -3.58 3.20
N ASN A 83 -18.10 -2.91 3.38
CA ASN A 83 -18.87 -2.27 2.30
C ASN A 83 -18.51 -0.79 2.11
N SER A 84 -17.75 -0.20 3.05
CA SER A 84 -17.18 1.14 2.94
C SER A 84 -15.71 1.08 3.33
N TYR A 85 -14.84 1.46 2.40
CA TYR A 85 -13.40 1.27 2.49
C TYR A 85 -12.68 2.33 1.65
N HIS A 86 -11.37 2.43 1.80
CA HIS A 86 -10.54 3.21 0.88
C HIS A 86 -9.75 2.25 -0.02
N VAL A 87 -9.59 2.60 -1.29
CA VAL A 87 -8.75 1.86 -2.25
C VAL A 87 -7.45 2.60 -2.46
N LEU A 88 -6.34 1.87 -2.51
CA LEU A 88 -5.06 2.45 -2.89
C LEU A 88 -5.12 2.84 -4.38
N HIS A 89 -4.97 4.12 -4.68
CA HIS A 89 -5.01 4.63 -6.04
C HIS A 89 -3.62 5.09 -6.48
N ALA A 90 -3.10 4.48 -7.55
CA ALA A 90 -1.84 4.90 -8.16
C ALA A 90 -1.97 6.28 -8.79
N SER A 91 -1.06 7.18 -8.48
CA SER A 91 -0.94 8.48 -9.15
C SER A 91 -0.09 8.35 -10.41
N PHE A 92 -0.24 9.29 -11.35
CA PHE A 92 0.59 9.30 -12.55
C PHE A 92 2.08 9.42 -12.18
N GLY A 93 2.89 8.46 -12.65
CA GLY A 93 4.33 8.40 -12.34
C GLY A 93 4.69 7.53 -11.13
N ASP A 94 3.72 6.99 -10.39
CA ASP A 94 4.00 6.04 -9.32
C ASP A 94 4.55 4.72 -9.89
N ASN A 95 5.66 4.22 -9.32
CA ASN A 95 6.28 2.96 -9.73
C ASN A 95 6.23 1.95 -8.60
N PHE A 96 5.05 1.34 -8.43
CA PHE A 96 4.86 0.35 -7.39
C PHE A 96 5.53 -0.97 -7.72
N ARG A 97 6.22 -1.55 -6.73
CA ARG A 97 6.85 -2.87 -6.85
C ARG A 97 6.80 -3.63 -5.55
N TRP A 98 6.63 -4.94 -5.66
CA TRP A 98 6.74 -5.85 -4.54
C TRP A 98 8.20 -6.18 -4.28
N VAL A 99 8.69 -5.84 -3.09
CA VAL A 99 10.09 -6.03 -2.69
C VAL A 99 10.18 -6.74 -1.35
N ARG A 100 11.36 -7.27 -1.02
CA ARG A 100 11.61 -7.75 0.34
C ARG A 100 11.56 -6.56 1.30
N TYR A 101 10.91 -6.77 2.44
CA TYR A 101 10.92 -5.77 3.50
C TYR A 101 12.33 -5.64 4.07
N ASP A 102 12.77 -4.40 4.17
CA ASP A 102 14.05 -4.02 4.73
C ASP A 102 13.80 -2.99 5.83
N ALA A 103 14.10 -3.37 7.07
CA ALA A 103 13.95 -2.51 8.24
C ALA A 103 14.85 -1.27 8.18
N PHE A 104 15.89 -1.28 7.32
CA PHE A 104 16.74 -0.12 7.08
C PHE A 104 16.10 0.92 6.14
N ASN A 105 14.85 0.70 5.70
CA ASN A 105 14.07 1.64 4.90
C ASN A 105 14.77 2.12 3.61
N VAL A 106 15.49 1.21 2.93
CA VAL A 106 16.09 1.48 1.62
C VAL A 106 15.04 1.88 0.58
N TYR A 107 13.79 1.46 0.77
CA TYR A 107 12.67 1.76 -0.12
C TYR A 107 11.62 2.63 0.58
N ASN A 108 10.92 3.44 -0.22
CA ASN A 108 9.74 4.17 0.24
C ASN A 108 8.52 3.22 0.18
N TYR A 109 8.15 2.63 1.32
CA TYR A 109 7.01 1.72 1.38
C TYR A 109 5.68 2.48 1.39
N VAL A 110 4.64 1.85 0.83
CA VAL A 110 3.25 2.33 1.03
C VAL A 110 2.88 2.11 2.49
N ARG A 111 2.70 3.19 3.24
CA ARG A 111 2.41 3.11 4.67
C ARG A 111 0.99 3.56 4.96
N THR A 112 0.39 2.93 5.97
CA THR A 112 -0.77 3.48 6.66
C THR A 112 -0.61 3.26 8.15
N TYR A 113 -1.42 3.96 8.94
CA TYR A 113 -1.35 3.89 10.40
C TYR A 113 -2.71 3.51 10.92
N ARG A 114 -2.77 2.41 11.67
CA ARG A 114 -3.98 2.01 12.40
C ARG A 114 -4.37 3.15 13.35
N HIS A 115 -5.65 3.23 13.69
CA HIS A 115 -6.20 4.30 14.54
C HIS A 115 -5.49 4.49 15.90
N ASP A 116 -4.77 3.48 16.38
CA ASP A 116 -3.99 3.46 17.62
C ASP A 116 -2.48 3.64 17.40
N GLY A 117 -2.07 4.03 16.18
CA GLY A 117 -0.71 4.48 15.86
C GLY A 117 0.23 3.42 15.28
N TYR A 118 -0.19 2.15 15.21
CA TYR A 118 0.66 1.10 14.64
C TYR A 118 0.80 1.23 13.12
N GLU A 119 2.03 1.16 12.65
CA GLU A 119 2.33 1.19 11.23
C GLU A 119 1.94 -0.13 10.55
N MET A 120 1.28 0.00 9.40
CA MET A 120 0.91 -1.11 8.53
C MET A 120 1.39 -0.86 7.11
N ILE A 121 1.93 -1.90 6.48
CA ILE A 121 2.42 -1.87 5.10
C ILE A 121 1.68 -2.96 4.31
N PRO A 122 1.16 -2.70 3.10
CA PRO A 122 0.59 -3.76 2.27
C PRO A 122 1.64 -4.84 2.02
N CYS A 123 1.25 -6.09 2.22
CA CYS A 123 2.13 -7.24 2.03
C CYS A 123 1.46 -8.33 1.22
N GLN A 124 2.26 -9.23 0.66
CA GLN A 124 1.81 -10.49 0.08
C GLN A 124 2.79 -11.62 0.41
N PRO A 125 2.34 -12.88 0.55
CA PRO A 125 3.23 -14.03 0.65
C PRO A 125 4.18 -14.13 -0.56
N ALA A 126 5.43 -14.55 -0.36
CA ALA A 126 6.44 -14.59 -1.43
C ALA A 126 6.22 -15.69 -2.51
N GLY A 127 5.08 -16.40 -2.48
CA GLY A 127 4.60 -17.29 -3.53
C GLY A 127 3.27 -16.85 -4.16
N SER A 128 2.77 -15.67 -3.76
CA SER A 128 1.65 -15.01 -4.41
C SER A 128 2.02 -14.77 -5.88
N SER A 129 1.13 -15.14 -6.78
CA SER A 129 1.31 -15.01 -8.22
C SER A 129 0.11 -14.31 -8.82
N GLU A 130 0.22 -13.89 -10.07
CA GLU A 130 -0.89 -13.34 -10.86
C GLU A 130 -2.13 -14.25 -10.86
N HIS A 131 -1.98 -15.55 -10.62
CA HIS A 131 -3.09 -16.52 -10.58
C HIS A 131 -3.62 -16.79 -9.16
N ASN A 132 -2.95 -16.32 -8.13
CA ASN A 132 -3.35 -16.50 -6.73
C ASN A 132 -2.85 -15.33 -5.88
N ILE A 133 -3.31 -14.13 -6.23
CA ILE A 133 -2.91 -12.89 -5.57
C ILE A 133 -3.52 -12.89 -4.18
N THR A 134 -2.67 -12.84 -3.16
CA THR A 134 -3.10 -12.76 -1.77
C THR A 134 -2.47 -11.53 -1.13
N ILE A 135 -3.30 -10.56 -0.79
CA ILE A 135 -2.87 -9.29 -0.20
C ILE A 135 -3.34 -9.23 1.25
N GLY A 136 -2.48 -8.71 2.11
CA GLY A 136 -2.79 -8.43 3.50
C GLY A 136 -1.95 -7.27 4.02
N TYR A 137 -1.65 -7.30 5.31
CA TYR A 137 -0.88 -6.27 5.98
C TYR A 137 0.31 -6.86 6.74
N LEU A 138 1.45 -6.19 6.62
CA LEU A 138 2.57 -6.36 7.51
C LEU A 138 2.27 -5.54 8.75
N PHE A 139 2.28 -6.21 9.91
CA PHE A 139 2.39 -5.54 11.19
C PHE A 139 3.88 -5.48 11.54
N VAL A 140 4.48 -4.29 11.42
CA VAL A 140 5.94 -4.10 11.47
C VAL A 140 6.54 -4.69 12.75
N ASP A 141 5.90 -4.45 13.89
CA ASP A 141 6.35 -4.95 15.20
C ASP A 141 6.32 -6.48 15.32
N HIS A 142 5.42 -7.15 14.59
CA HIS A 142 5.37 -8.62 14.57
C HIS A 142 6.30 -9.22 13.52
N ASN A 143 6.81 -8.41 12.58
CA ASN A 143 7.55 -8.86 11.41
C ASN A 143 6.85 -10.01 10.66
N LYS A 144 5.52 -9.92 10.55
CA LYS A 144 4.65 -10.92 9.91
C LYS A 144 3.64 -10.26 8.99
N CYS A 145 3.45 -10.87 7.83
CA CYS A 145 2.37 -10.55 6.90
C CYS A 145 1.13 -11.38 7.26
N TYR A 146 0.03 -10.72 7.60
CA TYR A 146 -1.27 -11.35 7.90
C TYR A 146 -2.20 -11.18 6.70
N TYR A 147 -2.80 -12.28 6.24
CA TYR A 147 -3.60 -12.29 5.03
C TYR A 147 -4.77 -13.28 5.12
N GLN A 148 -5.72 -13.15 4.20
CA GLN A 148 -6.84 -14.10 4.08
C GLN A 148 -6.40 -15.34 3.30
N SER A 149 -6.58 -16.52 3.89
CA SER A 149 -6.43 -17.83 3.23
C SER A 149 -7.74 -18.60 3.34
N GLY A 150 -8.53 -18.60 2.25
CA GLY A 150 -9.89 -19.12 2.26
C GLY A 150 -10.78 -18.38 3.27
N SER A 151 -11.33 -19.10 4.24
CA SER A 151 -12.19 -18.55 5.31
C SER A 151 -11.43 -18.20 6.60
N ARG A 152 -10.10 -18.23 6.58
CA ARG A 152 -9.26 -18.02 7.77
C ARG A 152 -8.27 -16.87 7.54
N VAL A 153 -7.82 -16.29 8.65
CA VAL A 153 -6.62 -15.45 8.66
C VAL A 153 -5.41 -16.37 8.83
N ASP A 154 -4.40 -16.17 7.99
CA ASP A 154 -3.13 -16.87 8.07
C ASP A 154 -1.99 -15.82 8.14
N SER A 155 -0.78 -16.26 8.50
CA SER A 155 0.37 -15.37 8.61
C SER A 155 1.66 -16.01 8.14
N THR A 156 2.56 -15.20 7.57
CA THR A 156 3.87 -15.67 7.12
C THR A 156 4.97 -14.67 7.44
N THR A 157 6.18 -15.17 7.66
CA THR A 157 7.43 -14.38 7.70
C THR A 157 8.12 -14.32 6.33
N ASN A 158 7.68 -15.13 5.36
CA ASN A 158 8.18 -15.10 3.99
C ASN A 158 7.24 -14.29 3.09
N TYR A 159 7.41 -12.97 3.10
CA TYR A 159 6.54 -12.03 2.39
C TYR A 159 7.33 -11.01 1.56
N LEU A 160 6.59 -10.29 0.72
CA LEU A 160 6.99 -9.08 0.02
C LEU A 160 6.09 -7.93 0.52
N VAL A 161 6.61 -6.70 0.46
CA VAL A 161 5.88 -5.47 0.78
C VAL A 161 5.81 -4.57 -0.44
N LEU A 162 4.78 -3.72 -0.49
CA LEU A 162 4.62 -2.78 -1.58
C LEU A 162 5.50 -1.54 -1.36
N ALA A 163 6.48 -1.36 -2.23
CA ALA A 163 7.29 -0.14 -2.34
C ALA A 163 6.78 0.75 -3.47
N LYS A 164 7.04 2.05 -3.32
CA LYS A 164 6.82 3.13 -4.28
C LYS A 164 8.16 3.74 -4.72
#